data_AF-B6CGW6-F1
#
_entry.id   AF-B6CGW6-F1
#
_cell.length_a   1.000
_cell.length_b   1.000
_cell.length_c   1.000
_cell.angle_alpha   90.00
_cell.angle_beta   90.00
_cell.angle_gamma   90.00
#
_symmetry.space_group_name_H-M   'P 1'
#
loop_
_entity.id
_entity.type
_entity.pdbx_description
1 polymer ?
#
loop_
_entity_poly.entity_id
_entity_poly.type
_entity_poly.pdbx_seq_one_letter_code
_entity_poly.pdbx_strand_id
1 'polypeptide(L)'
;IQDDENKQPHLVINQSGIGNKLTPGQVVNLTLYEGQAGENKFILRGQMIAKIEADSIWLNMSNSVQLAHNIDRVMAAAAIGKLHWQNSLVWLEDMSYRLAYASDQTKDGEQLPANQRRLTRTDQTPFPALIKLGTEITLAANIGLVSNVSYTQETTQTLYAKVVSFDRIQGTLIIERLDVSTLAFPSPEDDWRYNWHFSGDEYERTDRFSFVISVVINSALISMPGVDPYKLEEWVKDTVLSEFPAHISMIIHWMDNRQFSNFGRTYQRWQNNGAPLGDAAYSILETLTLGKLPSGFIGIGTMRIATPAQRTEVIGSNETEWNTDKIIQNELFYVPKES
;
A
#
# COMPACT_ATOMS: atom_id res chain seq x y z
N ILE A 1 0.49 -26.23 15.06
CA ILE A 1 -0.02 -24.94 15.56
C ILE A 1 0.07 -24.98 17.07
N GLN A 2 0.58 -23.93 17.70
CA GLN A 2 0.67 -23.81 19.16
C GLN A 2 0.19 -22.43 19.58
N ASP A 3 -0.43 -22.33 20.74
CA ASP A 3 -0.83 -21.05 21.32
C ASP A 3 0.26 -20.54 22.26
N ASP A 4 0.48 -19.22 22.30
CA ASP A 4 1.35 -18.59 23.29
C ASP A 4 0.62 -18.34 24.63
N GLU A 5 1.30 -17.72 25.59
CA GLU A 5 0.75 -17.36 26.90
C GLU A 5 -0.49 -16.43 26.81
N ASN A 6 -0.61 -15.69 25.71
CA ASN A 6 -1.74 -14.81 25.41
C ASN A 6 -2.82 -15.48 24.54
N LYS A 7 -2.74 -16.81 24.33
CA LYS A 7 -3.63 -17.60 23.46
C LYS A 7 -3.63 -17.16 22.00
N GLN A 8 -2.53 -16.57 21.53
CA GLN A 8 -2.38 -16.24 20.12
C GLN A 8 -1.87 -17.45 19.34
N PRO A 9 -2.53 -17.85 18.23
CA PRO A 9 -2.14 -19.01 17.45
C PRO A 9 -0.86 -18.74 16.65
N HIS A 10 0.08 -19.67 16.76
CA HIS A 10 1.36 -19.65 16.04
C HIS A 10 1.50 -20.86 15.12
N LEU A 11 1.98 -20.59 13.89
CA LEU A 11 2.59 -21.63 13.06
C LEU A 11 4.02 -21.86 13.55
N VAL A 12 4.32 -23.11 13.88
CA VAL A 12 5.59 -23.55 14.44
C VAL A 12 6.31 -24.37 13.37
N ILE A 13 7.45 -23.87 12.89
CA ILE A 13 8.29 -24.58 11.93
C ILE A 13 9.52 -25.11 12.66
N ASN A 14 9.73 -26.43 12.63
CA ASN A 14 10.89 -27.08 13.22
C ASN A 14 11.91 -27.43 12.13
N GLN A 15 13.14 -26.97 12.26
CA GLN A 15 14.25 -27.30 11.37
C GLN A 15 15.57 -27.31 12.13
N SER A 16 16.26 -28.45 12.08
CA SER A 16 17.54 -28.60 12.79
C SER A 16 18.61 -27.63 12.30
N GLY A 17 19.34 -27.02 13.25
CA GLY A 17 20.43 -26.07 13.01
C GLY A 17 20.00 -24.66 12.58
N ILE A 18 18.77 -24.25 12.91
CA ILE A 18 18.22 -22.94 12.53
C ILE A 18 18.33 -21.88 13.64
N GLY A 19 18.38 -22.31 14.92
CA GLY A 19 18.20 -21.43 16.08
C GLY A 19 19.09 -20.20 16.15
N ASN A 20 20.34 -20.33 15.69
CA ASN A 20 21.33 -19.26 15.76
C ASN A 20 21.46 -18.48 14.43
N LYS A 21 20.66 -18.81 13.42
CA LYS A 21 20.75 -18.23 12.07
C LYS A 21 19.70 -17.19 11.77
N LEU A 22 18.68 -17.08 12.62
CA LEU A 22 17.55 -16.18 12.45
C LEU A 22 17.37 -15.36 13.72
N THR A 23 16.68 -14.23 13.60
CA THR A 23 16.34 -13.39 14.74
C THR A 23 14.84 -13.04 14.74
N PRO A 24 14.22 -12.84 15.91
CA PRO A 24 12.90 -12.22 15.98
C PRO A 24 12.88 -10.89 15.20
N GLY A 25 11.77 -10.60 14.53
CA GLY A 25 11.62 -9.42 13.65
C GLY A 25 12.07 -9.64 12.20
N GLN A 26 12.76 -10.75 11.90
CA GLN A 26 13.16 -11.07 10.53
C GLN A 26 11.97 -11.50 9.67
N VAL A 27 11.96 -11.05 8.40
CA VAL A 27 10.93 -11.38 7.41
C VAL A 27 11.35 -12.58 6.58
N VAL A 28 10.48 -13.58 6.50
CA VAL A 28 10.62 -14.78 5.68
C VAL A 28 9.43 -14.93 4.72
N ASN A 29 9.63 -15.71 3.66
CA ASN A 29 8.59 -16.11 2.75
C ASN A 29 8.39 -17.62 2.86
N LEU A 30 7.13 -18.09 2.87
CA LEU A 30 6.81 -19.51 2.76
C LEU A 30 6.49 -19.83 1.30
N THR A 31 7.14 -20.84 0.75
CA THR A 31 6.93 -21.33 -0.61
C THR A 31 6.29 -22.71 -0.54
N LEU A 32 5.13 -22.83 -1.18
CA LEU A 32 4.36 -24.06 -1.28
C LEU A 32 4.43 -24.53 -2.74
N TYR A 33 4.84 -25.78 -2.96
CA TYR A 33 4.78 -26.40 -4.28
C TYR A 33 3.52 -27.28 -4.37
N GLU A 34 2.56 -26.88 -5.20
CA GLU A 34 1.25 -27.51 -5.35
C GLU A 34 1.14 -28.25 -6.70
N GLY A 35 0.17 -29.18 -6.83
CA GLY A 35 -0.12 -29.90 -8.08
C GLY A 35 0.68 -31.20 -8.31
N GLN A 36 0.25 -31.97 -9.32
CA GLN A 36 0.75 -33.33 -9.62
C GLN A 36 2.25 -33.40 -9.97
N ALA A 37 2.83 -32.30 -10.46
CA ALA A 37 4.26 -32.21 -10.78
C ALA A 37 5.03 -31.16 -9.96
N GLY A 38 4.39 -30.48 -9.00
CA GLY A 38 5.05 -29.40 -8.24
C GLY A 38 5.36 -28.15 -9.07
N GLU A 39 4.73 -27.97 -10.22
CA GLU A 39 4.93 -26.82 -11.11
C GLU A 39 4.29 -25.53 -10.57
N ASN A 40 3.25 -25.65 -9.75
CA ASN A 40 2.56 -24.50 -9.17
C ASN A 40 3.27 -24.03 -7.91
N LYS A 41 4.05 -22.95 -8.04
CA LYS A 41 4.72 -22.28 -6.93
C LYS A 41 3.81 -21.19 -6.35
N PHE A 42 3.30 -21.40 -5.14
CA PHE A 42 2.61 -20.37 -4.37
C PHE A 42 3.55 -19.81 -3.30
N ILE A 43 3.73 -18.49 -3.26
CA ILE A 43 4.62 -17.83 -2.29
C ILE A 43 3.77 -16.97 -1.36
N LEU A 44 3.71 -17.36 -0.10
CA LEU A 44 3.20 -16.54 0.98
C LEU A 44 4.32 -15.61 1.46
N ARG A 45 4.23 -14.33 1.10
CA ARG A 45 5.28 -13.34 1.37
C ARG A 45 5.10 -12.68 2.74
N GLY A 46 6.17 -12.06 3.24
CA GLY A 46 6.06 -11.08 4.32
C GLY A 46 5.77 -11.67 5.70
N GLN A 47 6.16 -12.91 5.94
CA GLN A 47 5.88 -13.60 7.20
C GLN A 47 6.94 -13.25 8.23
N MET A 48 6.54 -12.68 9.36
CA MET A 48 7.49 -12.26 10.37
C MET A 48 7.70 -13.31 11.46
N ILE A 49 8.97 -13.53 11.81
CA ILE A 49 9.37 -14.36 12.93
C ILE A 49 9.07 -13.61 14.24
N ALA A 50 8.11 -14.15 15.01
CA ALA A 50 7.74 -13.62 16.31
C ALA A 50 8.69 -14.11 17.42
N LYS A 51 9.12 -15.37 17.34
CA LYS A 51 9.94 -16.03 18.36
C LYS A 51 10.82 -17.10 17.74
N ILE A 52 11.95 -17.37 18.36
CA ILE A 52 12.85 -18.48 18.02
C ILE A 52 13.19 -19.22 19.31
N GLU A 53 13.02 -20.54 19.29
CA GLU A 53 13.40 -21.41 20.40
C GLU A 53 14.11 -22.63 19.86
N ALA A 54 15.37 -22.84 20.27
CA ALA A 54 16.20 -23.93 19.78
C ALA A 54 16.12 -24.03 18.25
N ASP A 55 15.61 -25.12 17.70
CA ASP A 55 15.58 -25.37 16.26
C ASP A 55 14.25 -25.02 15.59
N SER A 56 13.61 -23.97 16.09
CA SER A 56 12.22 -23.78 15.80
C SER A 56 11.82 -22.30 15.75
N ILE A 57 11.00 -21.93 14.75
CA ILE A 57 10.61 -20.52 14.46
C ILE A 57 9.11 -20.33 14.46
N TRP A 58 8.62 -19.35 15.24
CA TRP A 58 7.19 -19.10 15.43
C TRP A 58 6.74 -17.94 14.56
N LEU A 59 5.71 -18.19 13.76
CA LEU A 59 5.02 -17.17 12.97
C LEU A 59 3.65 -16.93 13.60
N ASN A 60 3.40 -15.69 14.04
CA ASN A 60 2.16 -15.32 14.70
C ASN A 60 1.04 -15.14 13.66
N MET A 61 0.03 -16.00 13.72
CA MET A 61 -1.08 -15.99 12.76
C MET A 61 -2.04 -14.81 12.98
N SER A 62 -2.11 -14.24 14.18
CA SER A 62 -2.90 -13.03 14.46
C SER A 62 -2.31 -11.76 13.85
N ASN A 63 -1.04 -11.80 13.45
CA ASN A 63 -0.30 -10.70 12.84
C ASN A 63 -0.18 -10.81 11.31
N SER A 64 -0.65 -11.92 10.70
CA SER A 64 -0.73 -12.07 9.24
C SER A 64 -2.04 -12.70 8.81
N VAL A 65 -2.92 -11.88 8.22
CA VAL A 65 -4.19 -12.32 7.62
C VAL A 65 -3.94 -13.32 6.50
N GLN A 66 -2.89 -13.09 5.69
CA GLN A 66 -2.55 -14.02 4.61
C GLN A 66 -2.15 -15.40 5.16
N LEU A 67 -1.39 -15.46 6.26
CA LEU A 67 -1.04 -16.72 6.90
C LEU A 67 -2.26 -17.42 7.48
N ALA A 68 -3.11 -16.68 8.19
CA ALA A 68 -4.34 -17.22 8.77
C ALA A 68 -5.26 -17.80 7.69
N HIS A 69 -5.47 -17.09 6.58
CA HIS A 69 -6.32 -17.56 5.48
C HIS A 69 -5.74 -18.74 4.70
N ASN A 70 -4.41 -18.88 4.65
CA ASN A 70 -3.75 -19.95 3.89
C ASN A 70 -3.21 -21.08 4.78
N ILE A 71 -3.59 -21.13 6.06
CA ILE A 71 -3.00 -22.08 7.00
C ILE A 71 -3.22 -23.54 6.57
N ASP A 72 -4.43 -23.88 6.11
CA ASP A 72 -4.75 -25.24 5.67
C ASP A 72 -3.89 -25.66 4.47
N ARG A 73 -3.63 -24.73 3.54
CA ARG A 73 -2.73 -24.95 2.40
C ARG A 73 -1.29 -25.16 2.85
N VAL A 74 -0.82 -24.34 3.79
CA VAL A 74 0.53 -24.45 4.37
C VAL A 74 0.70 -25.81 5.06
N MET A 75 -0.28 -26.23 5.86
CA MET A 75 -0.26 -27.52 6.54
C MET A 75 -0.31 -28.70 5.57
N ALA A 76 -1.12 -28.62 4.51
CA ALA A 76 -1.18 -29.63 3.45
C ALA A 76 0.16 -29.76 2.72
N ALA A 77 0.80 -28.63 2.35
CA ALA A 77 2.11 -28.63 1.72
C ALA A 77 3.21 -29.20 2.65
N ALA A 78 3.14 -28.88 3.94
CA ALA A 78 4.06 -29.42 4.94
C ALA A 78 3.94 -30.94 5.08
N ALA A 79 2.72 -31.47 5.12
CA ALA A 79 2.46 -32.90 5.26
C ALA A 79 3.06 -33.76 4.13
N ILE A 80 3.19 -33.17 2.93
CA ILE A 80 3.79 -33.83 1.75
C ILE A 80 5.24 -33.40 1.49
N GLY A 81 5.88 -32.69 2.42
CA GLY A 81 7.28 -32.25 2.30
C GLY A 81 7.54 -31.20 1.20
N LYS A 82 6.51 -30.47 0.78
CA LYS A 82 6.57 -29.43 -0.27
C LYS A 82 6.50 -27.99 0.27
N LEU A 83 6.64 -27.82 1.58
CA LEU A 83 6.76 -26.51 2.23
C LEU A 83 8.24 -26.15 2.37
N HIS A 84 8.61 -25.01 1.84
CA HIS A 84 9.93 -24.41 2.02
C HIS A 84 9.77 -23.00 2.61
N TRP A 85 10.81 -22.52 3.28
CA TRP A 85 10.89 -21.13 3.68
C TRP A 85 12.25 -20.56 3.26
N GLN A 86 12.29 -19.25 3.09
CA GLN A 86 13.52 -18.51 2.78
C GLN A 86 13.43 -17.09 3.34
N ASN A 87 14.58 -16.46 3.59
CA ASN A 87 14.63 -15.04 3.92
C ASN A 87 13.96 -14.21 2.82
N SER A 88 13.19 -13.20 3.22
CA SER A 88 12.69 -12.25 2.24
C SER A 88 13.82 -11.32 1.81
N LEU A 89 13.95 -11.14 0.49
CA LEU A 89 14.91 -10.19 -0.09
C LEU A 89 14.48 -8.73 0.13
N VAL A 90 13.18 -8.53 0.38
CA VAL A 90 12.56 -7.22 0.55
C VAL A 90 11.75 -7.26 1.83
N TRP A 91 11.97 -6.29 2.71
CA TRP A 91 11.20 -6.14 3.94
C TRP A 91 10.19 -4.99 3.85
N LEU A 92 10.44 -4.00 3.00
CA LEU A 92 9.56 -2.86 2.77
C LEU A 92 9.56 -2.53 1.28
N GLU A 93 8.36 -2.38 0.69
CA GLU A 93 8.20 -1.79 -0.63
C GLU A 93 7.93 -0.30 -0.52
N ASP A 94 8.43 0.48 -1.48
CA ASP A 94 8.15 1.92 -1.53
C ASP A 94 6.66 2.17 -1.83
N MET A 95 6.22 3.39 -1.52
CA MET A 95 4.87 3.83 -1.78
C MET A 95 4.61 3.94 -3.29
N SER A 96 3.44 3.46 -3.68
CA SER A 96 2.85 3.69 -5.00
C SER A 96 1.48 4.29 -4.79
N TYR A 97 1.14 5.32 -5.56
CA TYR A 97 -0.10 6.05 -5.46
C TYR A 97 -0.91 5.81 -6.72
N ARG A 98 -2.23 5.64 -6.56
CA ARG A 98 -3.13 5.57 -7.69
C ARG A 98 -3.21 6.95 -8.35
N LEU A 99 -3.18 6.98 -9.68
CA LEU A 99 -3.43 8.23 -10.41
C LEU A 99 -4.90 8.61 -10.21
N ALA A 100 -5.11 9.85 -9.78
CA ALA A 100 -6.42 10.49 -9.73
C ALA A 100 -6.27 11.97 -10.04
N TYR A 101 -7.00 12.46 -11.03
CA TYR A 101 -7.00 13.88 -11.37
C TYR A 101 -7.94 14.67 -10.46
N ALA A 102 -7.52 15.87 -10.08
CA ALA A 102 -8.42 16.83 -9.46
C ALA A 102 -9.46 17.32 -10.49
N SER A 103 -10.69 17.61 -10.04
CA SER A 103 -11.70 18.21 -10.90
C SER A 103 -11.31 19.62 -11.35
N ASP A 104 -10.67 20.38 -10.46
CA ASP A 104 -10.05 21.67 -10.77
C ASP A 104 -8.68 21.47 -11.44
N GLN A 105 -8.56 21.93 -12.68
CA GLN A 105 -7.33 21.94 -13.48
C GLN A 105 -6.87 23.37 -13.78
N THR A 106 -7.10 24.29 -12.85
CA THR A 106 -6.62 25.68 -12.93
C THR A 106 -5.47 25.94 -11.96
N LYS A 107 -4.77 27.07 -12.10
CA LYS A 107 -3.87 27.65 -11.10
C LYS A 107 -4.02 29.16 -11.18
N ASP A 108 -4.28 29.81 -10.04
CA ASP A 108 -4.52 31.25 -9.96
C ASP A 108 -5.65 31.74 -10.90
N GLY A 109 -6.65 30.89 -11.16
CA GLY A 109 -7.78 31.17 -12.04
C GLY A 109 -7.55 30.89 -13.53
N GLU A 110 -6.35 30.49 -13.94
CA GLU A 110 -6.01 30.15 -15.32
C GLU A 110 -5.91 28.64 -15.53
N GLN A 111 -6.31 28.16 -16.71
CA GLN A 111 -6.21 26.73 -17.04
C GLN A 111 -4.75 26.28 -17.05
N LEU A 112 -4.48 25.11 -16.47
CA LEU A 112 -3.13 24.54 -16.51
C LEU A 112 -2.66 24.28 -17.95
N PRO A 113 -1.37 24.50 -18.25
CA PRO A 113 -0.76 24.12 -19.51
C PRO A 113 -1.01 22.66 -19.88
N ALA A 114 -0.99 22.35 -21.18
CA ALA A 114 -1.27 20.99 -21.67
C ALA A 114 -0.32 19.92 -21.11
N ASN A 115 0.92 20.29 -20.80
CA ASN A 115 1.95 19.44 -20.19
C ASN A 115 1.87 19.39 -18.65
N GLN A 116 0.88 20.04 -18.03
CA GLN A 116 0.67 20.00 -16.59
C GLN A 116 -0.68 19.36 -16.24
N ARG A 117 -0.73 18.67 -15.10
CA ARG A 117 -1.97 18.13 -14.52
C ARG A 117 -1.96 18.29 -13.01
N ARG A 118 -3.13 18.63 -12.46
CA ARG A 118 -3.37 18.58 -11.02
C ARG A 118 -3.87 17.20 -10.64
N LEU A 119 -3.15 16.54 -9.73
CA LEU A 119 -3.53 15.29 -9.09
C LEU A 119 -4.13 15.55 -7.72
N THR A 120 -4.90 14.58 -7.24
CA THR A 120 -5.48 14.56 -5.90
C THR A 120 -5.26 13.20 -5.24
N ARG A 121 -5.36 13.15 -3.90
CA ARG A 121 -5.42 11.90 -3.16
C ARG A 121 -6.70 11.11 -3.46
N THR A 122 -6.67 9.81 -3.16
CA THR A 122 -7.87 8.95 -3.17
C THR A 122 -8.15 8.44 -1.76
N ASP A 123 -9.34 7.89 -1.53
CA ASP A 123 -9.67 7.22 -0.26
C ASP A 123 -8.71 6.05 0.05
N GLN A 124 -8.14 5.44 -1.00
CA GLN A 124 -7.29 4.24 -0.92
C GLN A 124 -5.81 4.58 -0.79
N THR A 125 -5.36 5.74 -1.28
CA THR A 125 -3.95 6.12 -1.29
C THR A 125 -3.75 7.48 -0.62
N PRO A 126 -3.08 7.53 0.55
CA PRO A 126 -2.86 8.78 1.27
C PRO A 126 -2.02 9.78 0.46
N PHE A 127 -2.13 11.07 0.81
CA PHE A 127 -1.34 12.10 0.17
C PHE A 127 0.14 12.01 0.60
N PRO A 128 1.11 12.03 -0.33
CA PRO A 128 2.51 11.83 0.01
C PRO A 128 3.07 12.89 0.97
N ALA A 129 3.50 12.45 2.15
CA ALA A 129 3.91 13.37 3.19
C ALA A 129 5.34 13.91 3.02
N LEU A 130 6.15 13.30 2.15
CA LEU A 130 7.53 13.72 1.89
C LEU A 130 7.69 14.48 0.55
N ILE A 131 6.58 14.90 -0.06
CA ILE A 131 6.60 15.65 -1.31
C ILE A 131 7.40 16.95 -1.18
N LYS A 132 8.25 17.23 -2.18
CA LYS A 132 8.98 18.48 -2.34
C LYS A 132 8.78 19.02 -3.77
N LEU A 133 9.07 20.32 -3.93
CA LEU A 133 9.13 20.92 -5.25
C LEU A 133 10.29 20.33 -6.05
N GLY A 134 10.07 20.07 -7.33
CA GLY A 134 11.07 19.51 -8.23
C GLY A 134 11.29 18.01 -8.13
N THR A 135 10.69 17.32 -7.14
CA THR A 135 10.79 15.87 -7.02
C THR A 135 10.26 15.19 -8.28
N GLU A 136 11.03 14.21 -8.76
CA GLU A 136 10.67 13.42 -9.93
C GLU A 136 9.64 12.36 -9.55
N ILE A 137 8.72 12.10 -10.48
CA ILE A 137 7.78 10.99 -10.37
C ILE A 137 7.78 10.18 -11.65
N THR A 138 7.53 8.90 -11.51
CA THR A 138 7.31 7.98 -12.62
C THR A 138 5.89 7.44 -12.53
N LEU A 139 5.16 7.58 -13.63
CA LEU A 139 3.82 7.03 -13.82
C LEU A 139 3.88 5.90 -14.83
N ALA A 140 3.26 4.77 -14.47
CA ALA A 140 3.19 3.58 -15.27
C ALA A 140 1.81 2.93 -15.18
N ALA A 141 1.43 2.20 -16.22
CA ALA A 141 0.22 1.38 -16.18
C ALA A 141 0.36 0.31 -15.09
N ASN A 142 -0.67 0.18 -14.27
CA ASN A 142 -0.82 -0.88 -13.31
C ASN A 142 -1.20 -2.15 -14.09
N ILE A 143 -0.26 -3.08 -14.24
CA ILE A 143 -0.53 -4.37 -14.85
C ILE A 143 -1.07 -5.29 -13.73
N GLY A 144 -2.33 -5.08 -13.34
CA GLY A 144 -3.06 -5.92 -12.39
C GLY A 144 -3.81 -7.06 -13.10
N LEU A 145 -3.80 -8.25 -12.47
CA LEU A 145 -4.47 -9.53 -12.82
C LEU A 145 -4.21 -10.18 -14.20
N VAL A 146 -3.71 -9.46 -15.21
CA VAL A 146 -3.39 -10.03 -16.53
C VAL A 146 -1.94 -10.53 -16.58
N SER A 147 -1.57 -11.42 -15.67
CA SER A 147 -0.26 -12.10 -15.72
C SER A 147 -0.30 -13.30 -16.68
N ASN A 148 -0.71 -13.05 -17.94
CA ASN A 148 -0.45 -13.93 -19.08
C ASN A 148 0.34 -13.21 -20.18
N VAL A 149 0.87 -12.02 -19.91
CA VAL A 149 1.87 -11.41 -20.77
C VAL A 149 3.22 -11.97 -20.34
N SER A 150 3.67 -12.96 -21.10
CA SER A 150 5.09 -13.33 -21.21
C SER A 150 5.96 -12.08 -21.07
N TYR A 151 7.05 -12.17 -20.29
CA TYR A 151 8.10 -11.17 -20.20
C TYR A 151 8.80 -10.97 -21.56
N THR A 152 8.08 -10.44 -22.54
CA THR A 152 8.67 -9.78 -23.69
C THR A 152 8.90 -8.36 -23.26
N GLN A 153 10.16 -7.90 -23.38
CA GLN A 153 10.62 -6.54 -23.14
C GLN A 153 9.99 -5.54 -24.13
N GLU A 154 8.67 -5.55 -24.29
CA GLU A 154 7.97 -4.43 -24.90
C GLU A 154 8.06 -3.30 -23.90
N THR A 155 8.75 -2.22 -24.31
CA THR A 155 8.98 -1.01 -23.54
C THR A 155 7.69 -0.56 -22.88
N THR A 156 7.57 -0.80 -21.57
CA THR A 156 6.44 -0.34 -20.77
C THR A 156 6.39 1.18 -20.91
N GLN A 157 5.33 1.69 -21.54
CA GLN A 157 5.16 3.12 -21.71
C GLN A 157 5.14 3.77 -20.34
N THR A 158 5.96 4.80 -20.17
CA THR A 158 6.19 5.49 -18.89
C THR A 158 6.12 6.99 -19.09
N LEU A 159 5.53 7.66 -18.12
CA LEU A 159 5.50 9.11 -18.03
C LEU A 159 6.39 9.53 -16.87
N TYR A 160 7.40 10.32 -17.17
CA TYR A 160 8.24 10.99 -16.20
C TYR A 160 7.74 12.42 -16.02
N ALA A 161 7.62 12.86 -14.77
CA ALA A 161 7.17 14.21 -14.46
C ALA A 161 7.89 14.78 -13.24
N LYS A 162 7.76 16.09 -13.03
CA LYS A 162 8.26 16.79 -11.84
C LYS A 162 7.13 17.48 -11.12
N VAL A 163 7.21 17.51 -9.78
CA VAL A 163 6.27 18.27 -8.95
C VAL A 163 6.55 19.77 -9.09
N VAL A 164 5.57 20.53 -9.57
CA VAL A 164 5.67 21.99 -9.76
C VAL A 164 5.11 22.76 -8.56
N SER A 165 4.07 22.23 -7.93
CA SER A 165 3.48 22.79 -6.71
C SER A 165 2.61 21.75 -6.02
N PHE A 166 2.35 21.91 -4.74
CA PHE A 166 1.45 21.04 -3.99
C PHE A 166 0.79 21.78 -2.83
N ASP A 167 -0.33 21.24 -2.38
CA ASP A 167 -1.08 21.69 -1.22
C ASP A 167 -1.38 20.46 -0.35
N ARG A 168 -0.77 20.41 0.83
CA ARG A 168 -0.88 19.28 1.78
C ARG A 168 -2.22 19.26 2.51
N ILE A 169 -2.84 20.42 2.70
CA ILE A 169 -4.11 20.56 3.40
C ILE A 169 -5.23 20.08 2.48
N GLN A 170 -5.22 20.52 1.22
CA GLN A 170 -6.17 20.06 0.20
C GLN A 170 -5.82 18.66 -0.34
N GLY A 171 -4.58 18.22 -0.19
CA GLY A 171 -4.11 16.93 -0.71
C GLY A 171 -4.02 16.91 -2.23
N THR A 172 -3.55 18.01 -2.83
CA THR A 172 -3.40 18.16 -4.28
C THR A 172 -1.95 18.44 -4.67
N LEU A 173 -1.55 18.02 -5.86
CA LEU A 173 -0.26 18.40 -6.43
C LEU A 173 -0.35 18.66 -7.93
N ILE A 174 0.46 19.57 -8.45
CA ILE A 174 0.58 19.83 -9.89
C ILE A 174 1.89 19.22 -10.35
N ILE A 175 1.80 18.41 -11.40
CA ILE A 175 2.95 17.77 -12.05
C ILE A 175 3.12 18.30 -13.46
N GLU A 176 4.37 18.36 -13.90
CA GLU A 176 4.74 18.72 -15.27
C GLU A 176 5.45 17.55 -15.94
N ARG A 177 4.92 17.11 -17.08
CA ARG A 177 5.49 16.04 -17.88
C ARG A 177 6.83 16.46 -18.46
N LEU A 178 7.82 15.57 -18.37
CA LEU A 178 9.12 15.70 -19.01
C LEU A 178 9.09 15.19 -20.45
N ASP A 179 9.87 15.81 -21.33
CA ASP A 179 9.93 15.48 -22.76
C ASP A 179 10.44 14.06 -23.05
N VAL A 180 11.23 13.49 -22.13
CA VAL A 180 11.72 12.10 -22.22
C VAL A 180 10.62 11.04 -22.06
N SER A 181 9.42 11.45 -21.66
CA SER A 181 8.28 10.57 -21.43
C SER A 181 7.72 10.00 -22.72
N THR A 182 7.57 8.68 -22.76
CA THR A 182 6.95 7.95 -23.88
C THR A 182 5.42 7.93 -23.80
N LEU A 183 4.88 8.04 -22.58
CA LEU A 183 3.44 8.05 -22.31
C LEU A 183 2.91 9.49 -22.19
N ALA A 184 1.77 9.77 -22.81
CA ALA A 184 1.00 10.99 -22.57
C ALA A 184 0.17 10.88 -21.29
N PHE A 185 -0.31 11.99 -20.74
CA PHE A 185 -1.20 11.93 -19.58
C PHE A 185 -2.41 11.03 -19.90
N PRO A 186 -2.67 9.99 -19.09
CA PRO A 186 -3.85 9.16 -19.24
C PRO A 186 -5.13 9.99 -19.22
N SER A 187 -6.16 9.52 -19.91
CA SER A 187 -7.49 10.11 -19.84
C SER A 187 -8.03 10.02 -18.41
N PRO A 188 -8.91 10.93 -17.96
CA PRO A 188 -9.60 10.78 -16.68
C PRO A 188 -10.47 9.52 -16.58
N GLU A 189 -10.86 8.91 -17.70
CA GLU A 189 -11.65 7.67 -17.72
C GLU A 189 -10.79 6.42 -17.43
N ASP A 190 -9.49 6.51 -17.72
CA ASP A 190 -8.52 5.42 -17.58
C ASP A 190 -7.52 5.64 -16.42
N ASP A 191 -7.59 6.77 -15.71
CA ASP A 191 -6.61 7.15 -14.69
C ASP A 191 -6.41 6.08 -13.62
N TRP A 192 -7.49 5.40 -13.25
CA TRP A 192 -7.52 4.31 -12.28
C TRP A 192 -6.61 3.13 -12.62
N ARG A 193 -6.26 2.96 -13.90
CA ARG A 193 -5.35 1.91 -14.37
C ARG A 193 -3.88 2.28 -14.18
N TYR A 194 -3.57 3.46 -13.68
CA TYR A 194 -2.20 3.94 -13.56
C TYR A 194 -1.84 4.15 -12.10
N ASN A 195 -0.61 3.79 -11.77
CA ASN A 195 0.03 4.15 -10.52
C ASN A 195 1.22 5.04 -10.81
N TRP A 196 1.54 5.89 -9.85
CA TRP A 196 2.74 6.69 -9.85
C TRP A 196 3.49 6.53 -8.54
N HIS A 197 4.79 6.77 -8.58
CA HIS A 197 5.66 6.77 -7.42
C HIS A 197 6.69 7.88 -7.62
N PHE A 198 7.28 8.35 -6.52
CA PHE A 198 8.43 9.23 -6.62
C PHE A 198 9.63 8.46 -7.17
N SER A 199 10.42 9.13 -7.99
CA SER A 199 11.60 8.59 -8.64
C SER A 199 12.75 9.59 -8.56
N GLY A 200 13.93 9.15 -8.98
CA GLY A 200 15.14 9.96 -9.03
C GLY A 200 16.01 9.87 -7.78
N ASP A 201 17.30 10.16 -7.98
CA ASP A 201 18.36 9.95 -7.00
C ASP A 201 18.12 10.66 -5.65
N GLU A 202 17.52 11.85 -5.65
CA GLU A 202 17.26 12.59 -4.41
C GLU A 202 16.26 11.82 -3.51
N TYR A 203 15.20 11.29 -4.10
CA TYR A 203 14.16 10.59 -3.37
C TYR A 203 14.67 9.25 -2.81
N GLU A 204 15.47 8.52 -3.59
CA GLU A 204 16.07 7.24 -3.18
C GLU A 204 17.07 7.40 -2.03
N ARG A 205 17.75 8.54 -1.94
CA ARG A 205 18.75 8.82 -0.90
C ARG A 205 18.17 9.53 0.33
N THR A 206 16.89 9.89 0.32
CA THR A 206 16.26 10.59 1.43
C THR A 206 15.99 9.62 2.58
N ASP A 207 16.54 9.90 3.76
CA ASP A 207 16.18 9.19 4.99
C ASP A 207 14.78 9.59 5.44
N ARG A 208 13.93 8.58 5.70
CA ARG A 208 12.52 8.74 6.08
C ARG A 208 12.23 8.23 7.48
N PHE A 209 13.19 7.56 8.11
CA PHE A 209 12.98 6.83 9.36
C PHE A 209 13.73 7.45 10.53
N SER A 210 14.89 8.07 10.29
CA SER A 210 15.66 8.64 11.40
C SER A 210 15.07 9.96 11.87
N PHE A 211 14.81 10.04 13.17
CA PHE A 211 14.40 11.26 13.88
C PHE A 211 13.16 11.96 13.30
N VAL A 212 12.24 11.21 12.69
CA VAL A 212 10.97 11.75 12.18
C VAL A 212 9.81 11.25 13.03
N ILE A 213 8.97 12.17 13.51
CA ILE A 213 7.69 11.85 14.16
C ILE A 213 6.55 12.22 13.23
N SER A 214 5.70 11.25 12.94
CA SER A 214 4.45 11.47 12.21
C SER A 214 3.31 11.74 13.19
N VAL A 215 2.68 12.90 13.06
CA VAL A 215 1.51 13.30 13.86
C VAL A 215 0.28 13.21 12.98
N VAL A 216 -0.67 12.37 13.35
CA VAL A 216 -1.92 12.17 12.61
C VAL A 216 -3.02 13.01 13.24
N ILE A 217 -3.66 13.87 12.46
CA ILE A 217 -4.69 14.81 12.92
C ILE A 217 -5.94 14.68 12.05
N ASN A 218 -7.10 14.78 12.70
CA ASN A 218 -8.38 14.77 12.03
C ASN A 218 -8.64 16.11 11.30
N SER A 219 -8.91 16.04 10.00
CA SER A 219 -9.19 17.20 9.14
C SER A 219 -10.53 17.88 9.43
N ALA A 220 -11.37 17.31 10.30
CA ALA A 220 -12.54 18.00 10.82
C ALA A 220 -12.17 19.32 11.50
N LEU A 221 -10.98 19.43 12.09
CA LEU A 221 -10.51 20.65 12.75
C LEU A 221 -10.25 21.80 11.77
N ILE A 222 -9.69 21.49 10.60
CA ILE A 222 -9.43 22.49 9.53
C ILE A 222 -10.67 22.80 8.71
N SER A 223 -11.71 21.96 8.79
CA SER A 223 -12.99 22.16 8.12
C SER A 223 -14.00 23.00 8.94
N MET A 224 -13.61 23.46 10.13
CA MET A 224 -14.51 24.24 11.00
C MET A 224 -14.74 25.67 10.44
N PRO A 225 -15.97 26.21 10.54
CA PRO A 225 -16.25 27.58 10.12
C PRO A 225 -15.34 28.61 10.82
N GLY A 226 -14.77 29.54 10.06
CA GLY A 226 -13.92 30.60 10.59
C GLY A 226 -12.47 30.19 10.90
N VAL A 227 -12.09 28.93 10.62
CA VAL A 227 -10.71 28.47 10.73
C VAL A 227 -9.96 28.71 9.42
N ASP A 228 -8.82 29.38 9.52
CA ASP A 228 -7.83 29.41 8.45
C ASP A 228 -6.92 28.19 8.62
N PRO A 229 -6.98 27.20 7.71
CA PRO A 229 -6.31 25.92 7.91
C PRO A 229 -4.77 26.06 7.87
N TYR A 230 -4.25 27.05 7.17
CA TYR A 230 -2.81 27.30 7.06
C TYR A 230 -2.24 27.93 8.33
N LYS A 231 -2.95 28.92 8.89
CA LYS A 231 -2.60 29.49 10.19
C LYS A 231 -2.72 28.47 11.32
N LEU A 232 -3.72 27.58 11.24
CA LEU A 232 -3.83 26.49 12.20
C LEU A 232 -2.66 25.52 12.09
N GLU A 233 -2.26 25.12 10.88
CA GLU A 233 -1.09 24.24 10.69
C GLU A 233 0.21 24.88 11.20
N GLU A 234 0.42 26.17 10.93
CA GLU A 234 1.57 26.93 11.43
C GLU A 234 1.59 26.95 12.96
N TRP A 235 0.46 27.26 13.59
CA TRP A 235 0.32 27.25 15.05
C TRP A 235 0.54 25.85 15.67
N VAL A 236 0.03 24.79 15.03
CA VAL A 236 0.26 23.41 15.47
C VAL A 236 1.75 23.07 15.39
N LYS A 237 2.42 23.44 14.28
CA LYS A 237 3.86 23.23 14.15
C LYS A 237 4.63 23.96 15.24
N ASP A 238 4.33 25.22 15.48
CA ASP A 238 5.04 26.02 16.48
C ASP A 238 4.87 25.43 17.90
N THR A 239 3.64 25.08 18.26
CA THR A 239 3.31 24.54 19.60
C THR A 239 3.87 23.14 19.81
N VAL A 240 3.85 22.28 18.78
CA VAL A 240 4.33 20.90 18.92
C VAL A 240 5.85 20.83 18.80
N LEU A 241 6.47 21.60 17.89
CA LEU A 241 7.93 21.65 17.76
C LEU A 241 8.60 22.25 19.00
N SER A 242 7.95 23.16 19.73
CA SER A 242 8.49 23.67 20.99
C SER A 242 8.63 22.59 22.07
N GLU A 243 7.87 21.51 21.97
CA GLU A 243 7.93 20.37 22.90
C GLU A 243 8.92 19.28 22.44
N PHE A 244 9.38 19.33 21.19
CA PHE A 244 10.30 18.33 20.64
C PHE A 244 11.77 18.73 20.77
N PRO A 245 12.68 17.77 21.00
CA PRO A 245 14.10 17.99 20.83
C PRO A 245 14.42 18.51 19.41
N ALA A 246 15.37 19.44 19.31
CA ALA A 246 15.72 20.10 18.05
C ALA A 246 16.20 19.16 16.92
N HIS A 247 16.61 17.93 17.25
CA HIS A 247 17.02 16.93 16.26
C HIS A 247 15.84 16.13 15.69
N ILE A 248 14.63 16.31 16.22
CA ILE A 248 13.43 15.62 15.74
C ILE A 248 12.70 16.49 14.72
N SER A 249 12.42 15.89 13.57
CA SER A 249 11.54 16.45 12.55
C SER A 249 10.12 15.96 12.74
N MET A 250 9.14 16.81 12.41
CA MET A 250 7.72 16.46 12.49
C MET A 250 7.08 16.46 11.10
N ILE A 251 6.26 15.44 10.82
CA ILE A 251 5.39 15.38 9.65
C ILE A 251 3.95 15.30 10.13
N ILE A 252 3.11 16.23 9.68
CA ILE A 252 1.68 16.25 10.00
C ILE A 252 0.90 15.57 8.87
N HIS A 253 0.02 14.63 9.24
CA HIS A 253 -0.87 13.92 8.34
C HIS A 253 -2.32 14.30 8.65
N TRP A 254 -2.94 15.07 7.76
CA TRP A 254 -4.35 15.45 7.86
C TRP A 254 -5.25 14.40 7.20
N MET A 255 -6.00 13.66 8.02
CA MET A 255 -6.88 12.57 7.58
C MET A 255 -8.34 12.94 7.78
N ASP A 256 -9.20 12.53 6.85
CA ASP A 256 -10.64 12.62 7.08
C ASP A 256 -11.10 11.74 8.25
N ASN A 257 -12.33 11.94 8.71
CA ASN A 257 -12.91 11.20 9.85
C ASN A 257 -12.82 9.68 9.71
N ARG A 258 -13.01 9.14 8.49
CA ARG A 258 -13.02 7.70 8.24
C ARG A 258 -11.59 7.16 8.29
N GLN A 259 -10.68 7.80 7.58
CA GLN A 259 -9.25 7.46 7.57
C GLN A 259 -8.65 7.55 8.98
N PHE A 260 -8.94 8.65 9.70
CA PHE A 260 -8.49 8.87 11.08
C PHE A 260 -9.00 7.78 12.03
N SER A 261 -10.29 7.43 11.95
CA SER A 261 -10.88 6.39 12.79
C SER A 261 -10.30 5.00 12.49
N ASN A 262 -10.06 4.69 11.22
CA ASN A 262 -9.42 3.44 10.81
C ASN A 262 -7.98 3.37 11.30
N PHE A 263 -7.21 4.45 11.14
CA PHE A 263 -5.86 4.55 11.68
C PHE A 263 -5.84 4.32 13.19
N GLY A 264 -6.74 4.96 13.94
CA GLY A 264 -6.84 4.80 15.39
C GLY A 264 -7.12 3.35 15.81
N ARG A 265 -8.02 2.64 15.11
CA ARG A 265 -8.29 1.21 15.36
C ARG A 265 -7.09 0.32 15.05
N THR A 266 -6.41 0.55 13.92
CA THR A 266 -5.22 -0.20 13.55
C THR A 266 -4.08 0.04 14.54
N TYR A 267 -3.87 1.30 14.94
CA TYR A 267 -2.87 1.69 15.93
C TYR A 267 -3.15 1.07 17.30
N GLN A 268 -4.41 1.10 17.76
CA GLN A 268 -4.80 0.45 19.02
C GLN A 268 -4.56 -1.06 18.98
N ARG A 269 -4.93 -1.74 17.88
CA ARG A 269 -4.66 -3.18 17.71
C ARG A 269 -3.16 -3.47 17.73
N TRP A 270 -2.37 -2.66 17.03
CA TRP A 270 -0.92 -2.79 16.99
C TRP A 270 -0.30 -2.66 18.39
N GLN A 271 -0.67 -1.61 19.14
CA GLN A 271 -0.21 -1.40 20.51
C GLN A 271 -0.64 -2.53 21.46
N ASN A 272 -1.90 -2.93 21.42
CA ASN A 272 -2.44 -4.00 22.27
C ASN A 272 -1.75 -5.35 22.03
N ASN A 273 -1.22 -5.58 20.83
CA ASN A 273 -0.47 -6.78 20.48
C ASN A 273 1.03 -6.67 20.82
N GLY A 274 1.47 -5.63 21.51
CA GLY A 274 2.87 -5.40 21.87
C GLY A 274 3.70 -4.75 20.75
N ALA A 275 3.05 -3.98 19.88
CA ALA A 275 3.67 -3.31 18.74
C ALA A 275 4.45 -4.25 17.79
N PRO A 276 3.89 -5.40 17.38
CA PRO A 276 4.61 -6.35 16.54
C PRO A 276 4.78 -5.78 15.14
N LEU A 277 5.89 -6.10 14.51
CA LEU A 277 6.07 -5.85 13.09
C LEU A 277 5.26 -6.94 12.31
N GLY A 278 4.16 -6.53 11.69
CA GLY A 278 3.20 -7.41 11.00
C GLY A 278 2.19 -6.58 10.21
N ASP A 279 1.06 -7.17 9.79
CA ASP A 279 0.09 -6.50 8.93
C ASP A 279 -0.36 -5.12 9.46
N ALA A 280 -0.58 -5.01 10.77
CA ALA A 280 -0.97 -3.74 11.39
C ALA A 280 0.16 -2.69 11.33
N ALA A 281 1.42 -3.10 11.51
CA ALA A 281 2.57 -2.20 11.39
C ALA A 281 2.73 -1.70 9.95
N TYR A 282 2.62 -2.59 8.96
CA TYR A 282 2.68 -2.19 7.55
C TYR A 282 1.50 -1.32 7.14
N SER A 283 0.30 -1.57 7.66
CA SER A 283 -0.85 -0.70 7.44
C SER A 283 -0.63 0.70 8.02
N ILE A 284 0.01 0.81 9.19
CA ILE A 284 0.43 2.10 9.76
C ILE A 284 1.48 2.77 8.85
N LEU A 285 2.53 2.05 8.45
CA LEU A 285 3.57 2.59 7.56
C LEU A 285 3.00 3.10 6.23
N GLU A 286 2.07 2.34 5.63
CA GLU A 286 1.42 2.68 4.37
C GLU A 286 0.56 3.94 4.54
N THR A 287 -0.23 4.00 5.62
CA THR A 287 -1.06 5.16 5.95
C THR A 287 -0.21 6.42 6.18
N LEU A 288 1.00 6.27 6.75
CA LEU A 288 1.96 7.35 6.97
C LEU A 288 2.86 7.63 5.75
N THR A 289 2.63 6.96 4.61
CA THR A 289 3.41 7.11 3.38
C THR A 289 4.89 6.76 3.50
N LEU A 290 5.25 5.90 4.45
CA LEU A 290 6.64 5.47 4.70
C LEU A 290 7.04 4.21 3.90
N GLY A 291 6.05 3.42 3.49
CA GLY A 291 6.23 2.21 2.71
C GLY A 291 5.13 1.20 3.00
N LYS A 292 5.06 0.14 2.21
CA LYS A 292 4.02 -0.89 2.28
C LYS A 292 4.62 -2.30 2.39
N LEU A 293 3.79 -3.25 2.80
CA LEU A 293 4.18 -4.65 2.86
C LEU A 293 4.58 -5.13 1.45
N PRO A 294 5.72 -5.84 1.31
CA PRO A 294 6.10 -6.44 0.04
C PRO A 294 5.08 -7.49 -0.39
N SER A 295 4.18 -7.13 -1.32
CA SER A 295 3.07 -7.99 -1.70
C SER A 295 3.18 -8.39 -3.15
N GLY A 296 3.12 -9.70 -3.40
CA GLY A 296 3.03 -10.25 -4.76
C GLY A 296 1.62 -10.15 -5.35
N PHE A 297 0.67 -9.66 -4.57
CA PHE A 297 -0.74 -9.53 -4.94
C PHE A 297 -1.19 -8.12 -4.57
N ILE A 298 -1.49 -7.34 -5.60
CA ILE A 298 -2.31 -6.14 -5.46
C ILE A 298 -3.71 -6.66 -5.11
N GLY A 299 -4.09 -6.60 -3.83
CA GLY A 299 -5.34 -7.20 -3.35
C GLY A 299 -6.60 -6.51 -3.89
N ILE A 300 -7.72 -6.71 -3.20
CA ILE A 300 -9.01 -6.03 -3.43
C ILE A 300 -8.89 -4.49 -3.46
N GLY A 301 -7.77 -3.92 -2.98
CA GLY A 301 -7.49 -2.49 -2.98
C GLY A 301 -7.43 -1.83 -4.37
N THR A 302 -7.22 -2.57 -5.46
CA THR A 302 -7.45 -2.04 -6.83
C THR A 302 -8.84 -2.30 -7.36
N MET A 303 -9.60 -3.20 -6.73
CA MET A 303 -10.90 -3.57 -7.20
C MET A 303 -11.94 -2.48 -6.87
N ARG A 304 -12.78 -2.12 -7.84
CA ARG A 304 -13.78 -1.05 -7.72
C ARG A 304 -15.21 -1.57 -7.78
N ILE A 305 -16.14 -0.86 -7.16
CA ILE A 305 -17.57 -1.14 -7.34
C ILE A 305 -17.94 -0.81 -8.79
N ALA A 306 -18.61 -1.74 -9.47
CA ALA A 306 -19.05 -1.56 -10.85
C ALA A 306 -20.01 -0.36 -10.97
N THR A 307 -19.84 0.44 -12.02
CA THR A 307 -20.87 1.41 -12.41
C THR A 307 -22.14 0.68 -12.88
N PRO A 308 -23.32 1.33 -12.95
CA PRO A 308 -24.54 0.69 -13.45
C PRO A 308 -24.37 0.09 -14.86
N ALA A 309 -23.64 0.77 -15.75
CA ALA A 309 -23.35 0.25 -17.08
C ALA A 309 -22.46 -1.00 -17.04
N GLN A 310 -21.40 -0.97 -16.23
CA GLN A 310 -20.48 -2.11 -16.07
C GLN A 310 -21.13 -3.29 -15.36
N ARG A 311 -22.07 -3.03 -14.44
CA ARG A 311 -22.91 -4.07 -13.85
C ARG A 311 -23.67 -4.80 -14.95
N THR A 312 -24.35 -4.08 -15.84
CA THR A 312 -25.05 -4.69 -16.98
C THR A 312 -24.12 -5.48 -17.90
N GLU A 313 -22.88 -5.03 -18.12
CA GLU A 313 -21.90 -5.80 -18.89
C GLU A 313 -21.45 -7.10 -18.18
N VAL A 314 -21.41 -7.11 -16.86
CA VAL A 314 -20.99 -8.27 -16.06
C VAL A 314 -22.11 -9.30 -15.92
N ILE A 315 -23.33 -8.87 -15.62
CA ILE A 315 -24.45 -9.78 -15.30
C ILE A 315 -25.51 -9.89 -16.39
N GLY A 316 -25.34 -9.18 -17.51
CA GLY A 316 -26.32 -9.05 -18.57
C GLY A 316 -27.55 -8.23 -18.15
N SER A 317 -28.34 -7.75 -19.11
CA SER A 317 -29.56 -6.96 -18.84
C SER A 317 -30.62 -7.68 -18.00
N ASN A 318 -30.56 -9.01 -17.97
CA ASN A 318 -31.50 -9.87 -17.23
C ASN A 318 -30.92 -10.39 -15.91
N GLU A 319 -29.70 -10.00 -15.53
CA GLU A 319 -28.99 -10.47 -14.32
C GLU A 319 -28.71 -11.99 -14.27
N THR A 320 -28.74 -12.65 -15.43
CA THR A 320 -28.56 -14.10 -15.56
C THR A 320 -27.19 -14.52 -16.08
N GLU A 321 -26.42 -13.57 -16.61
CA GLU A 321 -25.10 -13.84 -17.17
C GLU A 321 -24.01 -13.64 -16.13
N TRP A 322 -22.84 -14.17 -16.42
CA TRP A 322 -21.67 -14.00 -15.58
C TRP A 322 -20.41 -13.88 -16.43
N ASN A 323 -20.06 -12.65 -16.79
CA ASN A 323 -18.93 -12.36 -17.65
C ASN A 323 -17.68 -12.12 -16.80
N THR A 324 -17.04 -13.20 -16.31
CA THR A 324 -15.82 -13.15 -15.48
C THR A 324 -14.70 -12.34 -16.14
N ASP A 325 -14.59 -12.40 -17.46
CA ASP A 325 -13.62 -11.61 -18.23
C ASP A 325 -13.84 -10.11 -18.05
N LYS A 326 -15.10 -9.66 -17.94
CA LYS A 326 -15.44 -8.25 -17.69
C LYS A 326 -15.14 -7.84 -16.25
N ILE A 327 -15.25 -8.75 -15.29
CA ILE A 327 -14.87 -8.51 -13.89
C ILE A 327 -13.35 -8.33 -13.78
N ILE A 328 -12.59 -9.22 -14.43
CA ILE A 328 -11.12 -9.17 -14.43
C ILE A 328 -10.62 -7.95 -15.21
N GLN A 329 -11.12 -7.70 -16.42
CA GLN A 329 -10.71 -6.55 -17.27
C GLN A 329 -10.98 -5.19 -16.63
N ASN A 330 -12.05 -5.08 -15.83
CA ASN A 330 -12.44 -3.82 -15.19
C ASN A 330 -12.02 -3.74 -13.72
N GLU A 331 -11.31 -4.75 -13.22
CA GLU A 331 -10.93 -4.92 -11.81
C GLU A 331 -12.12 -4.65 -10.89
N LEU A 332 -13.24 -5.34 -11.08
CA LEU A 332 -14.48 -5.05 -10.34
C LEU A 332 -14.57 -5.84 -9.05
N PHE A 333 -14.74 -5.14 -7.92
CA PHE A 333 -15.08 -5.75 -6.65
C PHE A 333 -16.54 -6.18 -6.68
N TYR A 334 -16.78 -7.46 -6.42
CA TYR A 334 -18.10 -8.04 -6.48
C TYR A 334 -18.34 -8.95 -5.27
N VAL A 335 -19.51 -8.80 -4.65
CA VAL A 335 -20.00 -9.69 -3.58
C VAL A 335 -21.15 -10.51 -4.17
N PRO A 336 -21.00 -11.84 -4.33
CA PRO A 336 -22.11 -12.70 -4.73
C PRO A 336 -23.28 -12.57 -3.78
N LYS A 337 -24.49 -12.45 -4.35
CA LYS A 337 -25.68 -12.78 -3.56
C LYS A 337 -25.52 -14.23 -3.12
N GLU A 338 -25.62 -14.47 -1.81
CA GLU A 338 -25.71 -15.82 -1.27
C GLU A 338 -26.80 -16.56 -2.05
N SER A 339 -26.40 -17.71 -2.61
CA SER A 339 -27.26 -18.63 -3.34
C SER A 339 -28.18 -19.40 -2.42
#